data_AF-Q9P8I6-F1
#
_entry.id   AF-Q9P8I6-F1
#
_cell.length_a   1.000
_cell.length_b   1.000
_cell.length_c   1.000
_cell.angle_alpha   90.00
_cell.angle_beta   90.00
_cell.angle_gamma   90.00
#
_symmetry.space_group_name_H-M   'P 1'
#
loop_
_entity.id
_entity.type
_entity.pdbx_description
1 polymer ?
#
loop_
_entity_poly.entity_id
_entity_poly.type
_entity_poly.pdbx_seq_one_letter_code
_entity_poly.pdbx_strand_id
1 'polypeptide(L)'
;LLDVLANRVTMGVVSGSMFVNGRLRDQSFQRSTGYVQQQDLHLQTSTVREALRFSAYLRQSRTISKKEKDEYVESIIDILEIRSYADAVVGVAGEGLNVEQRKRLTIGVDVAAKPKLLL
;
A
#
# COMPACT_ATOMS: atom_id res chain seq x y z
N LEU A 1 6.42 17.89 -1.90
CA LEU A 1 5.04 18.35 -1.57
C LEU A 1 4.18 17.19 -1.05
N LEU A 2 4.06 16.08 -1.78
CA LEU A 2 3.31 14.89 -1.31
C LEU A 2 3.79 14.37 0.06
N ASP A 3 5.10 14.38 0.33
CA ASP A 3 5.64 14.00 1.64
C ASP A 3 5.17 14.91 2.79
N VAL A 4 4.98 16.21 2.52
CA VAL A 4 4.47 17.18 3.50
C VAL A 4 3.00 16.89 3.79
N LEU A 5 2.23 16.59 2.74
CA LEU A 5 0.81 16.23 2.85
C LEU A 5 0.61 14.88 3.54
N ALA A 6 1.51 13.90 3.32
CA ALA A 6 1.51 12.60 3.98
C ALA A 6 2.13 12.60 5.40
N ASN A 7 2.59 13.77 5.89
CA ASN A 7 3.22 13.94 7.19
C ASN A 7 4.49 13.07 7.39
N ARG A 8 5.36 13.02 6.37
CA ARG A 8 6.58 12.19 6.31
C ARG A 8 7.88 13.01 6.21
N VAL A 9 7.80 14.34 6.18
CA VAL A 9 8.97 15.23 6.14
C VAL A 9 9.55 15.42 7.55
N THR A 10 10.86 15.19 7.70
CA THR A 10 11.61 15.35 8.95
C THR A 10 12.48 16.60 9.01
N MET A 11 12.59 17.36 7.90
CA MET A 11 13.47 18.52 7.77
C MET A 11 12.82 19.67 6.98
N GLY A 12 13.11 20.91 7.37
CA GLY A 12 12.54 22.13 6.77
C GLY A 12 11.39 22.73 7.58
N VAL A 13 11.02 23.98 7.28
CA VAL A 13 9.90 24.67 7.93
C VAL A 13 8.64 24.49 7.10
N VAL A 14 7.63 23.84 7.67
CA VAL A 14 6.31 23.70 7.06
C VAL A 14 5.37 24.71 7.70
N SER A 15 4.82 25.63 6.91
CA SER A 15 3.83 26.62 7.34
C SER A 15 2.48 26.39 6.65
N GLY A 16 1.38 26.72 7.33
CA GLY A 16 0.01 26.58 6.83
C GLY A 16 -0.80 25.50 7.53
N SER A 17 -2.12 25.49 7.29
CA SER A 17 -3.06 24.56 7.91
C SER A 17 -3.50 23.48 6.92
N MET A 18 -3.49 22.22 7.34
CA MET A 18 -3.93 21.09 6.52
C MET A 18 -5.17 20.46 7.12
N PHE A 19 -6.23 20.37 6.31
CA PHE A 19 -7.54 19.85 6.71
C PHE A 19 -7.90 18.61 5.87
N VAL A 20 -8.56 17.65 6.50
CA VAL A 20 -9.13 16.46 5.86
C VAL A 20 -10.60 16.44 6.21
N ASN A 21 -11.48 16.52 5.20
CA ASN A 21 -12.92 16.66 5.39
C ASN A 21 -13.28 17.82 6.35
N GLY A 22 -12.58 18.95 6.24
CA GLY A 22 -12.82 20.15 7.05
C GLY A 22 -12.30 20.11 8.49
N ARG A 23 -11.64 19.03 8.91
CA ARG A 23 -11.04 18.89 10.26
C ARG A 23 -9.52 18.91 10.18
N LEU A 24 -8.87 19.47 11.21
CA LEU A 24 -7.41 19.38 11.34
C LEU A 24 -6.98 17.91 11.41
N ARG A 25 -5.84 17.61 10.75
CA ARG A 25 -5.22 16.27 10.83
C ARG A 25 -4.86 15.96 12.28
N ASP A 26 -5.27 14.80 12.77
CA ASP A 26 -4.86 14.26 14.05
C ASP A 26 -3.74 13.20 13.88
N GLN A 27 -3.23 12.66 14.98
CA GLN A 27 -2.20 11.60 14.94
C GLN A 27 -2.70 10.31 14.26
N SER A 28 -4.01 10.14 14.08
CA SER A 28 -4.59 8.97 13.41
C SER A 28 -4.54 9.08 11.88
N PHE A 29 -4.20 10.25 11.33
CA PHE A 29 -4.16 10.51 9.89
C PHE A 29 -3.23 9.53 9.13
N GLN A 30 -2.05 9.25 9.67
CA GLN A 30 -1.10 8.29 9.06
C GLN A 30 -1.64 6.86 9.02
N ARG A 31 -2.55 6.47 9.93
CA ARG A 31 -3.18 5.15 9.95
C ARG A 31 -4.39 5.06 9.01
N SER A 32 -4.99 6.20 8.71
CA SER A 32 -6.19 6.31 7.85
C SER A 32 -5.86 6.50 6.37
N THR A 33 -4.58 6.73 6.04
CA THR A 33 -4.10 7.02 4.69
C THR A 33 -3.12 5.96 4.18
N GLY A 34 -3.16 5.65 2.89
CA GLY A 34 -2.11 4.91 2.19
C GLY A 34 -1.18 5.89 1.47
N TYR A 35 0.13 5.62 1.44
CA TYR A 35 1.11 6.46 0.75
C TYR A 35 2.11 5.56 0.02
N VAL A 36 2.07 5.63 -1.30
CA VAL A 36 2.91 4.82 -2.18
C VAL A 36 4.25 5.54 -2.37
N GLN A 37 5.29 5.06 -1.69
CA GLN A 37 6.64 5.61 -1.84
C GLN A 37 7.22 5.33 -3.23
N GLN A 38 8.11 6.21 -3.69
CA GLN A 38 8.81 6.04 -4.97
C GLN A 38 9.78 4.83 -4.97
N GLN A 39 10.16 4.33 -3.79
CA GLN A 39 11.00 3.15 -3.63
C GLN A 39 10.13 1.91 -3.35
N ASP A 40 10.23 0.90 -4.21
CA ASP A 40 9.51 -0.35 -4.07
C ASP A 40 10.19 -1.26 -3.02
N LEU A 41 9.72 -1.22 -1.77
CA LEU A 41 10.21 -2.09 -0.69
C LEU A 41 9.32 -3.32 -0.53
N HIS A 42 9.73 -4.43 -1.15
CA HIS A 42 9.05 -5.73 -1.06
C HIS A 42 10.02 -6.83 -0.67
N LEU A 43 9.53 -7.85 0.04
CA LEU A 43 10.34 -9.02 0.38
C LEU A 43 10.61 -9.83 -0.89
N GLN A 44 11.90 -9.98 -1.23
CA GLN A 44 12.34 -10.59 -2.49
C GLN A 44 11.89 -12.05 -2.63
N THR A 45 11.73 -12.77 -1.51
CA THR A 45 11.35 -14.18 -1.48
C THR A 45 9.84 -14.42 -1.45
N SER A 46 9.03 -13.38 -1.25
CA SER A 46 7.56 -13.53 -1.27
C SER A 46 7.02 -13.51 -2.70
N THR A 47 5.87 -14.12 -2.89
CA THR A 47 5.06 -13.93 -4.10
C THR A 47 4.25 -12.63 -4.03
N VAL A 48 3.73 -12.17 -5.17
CA VAL A 48 2.82 -11.01 -5.24
C VAL A 48 1.61 -11.21 -4.32
N ARG A 49 0.94 -12.36 -4.38
CA ARG A 49 -0.22 -12.67 -3.56
C ARG A 49 0.09 -12.68 -2.06
N GLU A 50 1.25 -13.23 -1.67
CA GLU A 50 1.70 -13.22 -0.28
C GLU A 50 1.95 -11.80 0.24
N ALA A 51 2.60 -10.95 -0.55
CA ALA A 51 2.83 -9.56 -0.18
C ALA A 51 1.52 -8.79 0.03
N LEU A 52 0.52 -9.00 -0.85
CA LEU A 52 -0.81 -8.39 -0.71
C LEU A 52 -1.53 -8.90 0.55
N ARG A 53 -1.54 -10.21 0.79
CA ARG A 53 -2.13 -10.82 1.99
C ARG A 53 -1.47 -10.32 3.26
N PHE A 54 -0.15 -10.24 3.28
CA PHE A 54 0.62 -9.72 4.42
C PHE A 54 0.19 -8.29 4.77
N SER A 55 0.05 -7.42 3.77
CA SER A 55 -0.47 -6.06 3.96
C SER A 55 -1.89 -6.06 4.53
N ALA A 56 -2.80 -6.82 3.92
CA ALA A 56 -4.19 -6.91 4.36
C ALA A 56 -4.31 -7.42 5.81
N TYR A 57 -3.54 -8.44 6.18
CA TYR A 57 -3.60 -9.03 7.52
C TYR A 57 -3.16 -8.05 8.60
N LEU A 58 -2.10 -7.29 8.35
CA LEU A 58 -1.53 -6.38 9.35
C LEU A 58 -2.21 -5.01 9.41
N ARG A 59 -2.72 -4.51 8.28
CA ARG A 59 -3.21 -3.11 8.19
C ARG A 59 -4.73 -3.00 8.24
N GLN A 60 -5.48 -4.05 7.91
CA GLN A 60 -6.93 -4.05 8.07
C GLN A 60 -7.34 -4.38 9.51
N SER A 61 -8.54 -3.93 9.90
CA SER A 61 -9.13 -4.19 11.22
C SER A 61 -9.06 -5.68 11.62
N ARG A 62 -8.85 -5.93 12.92
CA ARG A 62 -8.91 -7.28 13.51
C ARG A 62 -10.31 -7.89 13.50
N THR A 63 -11.35 -7.07 13.34
CA THR A 63 -12.74 -7.51 13.27
C THR A 63 -13.09 -8.18 11.95
N ILE A 64 -12.31 -7.95 10.89
CA ILE A 64 -12.50 -8.57 9.57
C ILE A 64 -11.85 -9.95 9.59
N SER A 65 -12.58 -10.97 9.17
CA SER A 65 -12.07 -12.34 9.16
C SER A 65 -10.93 -12.51 8.16
N LYS A 66 -10.04 -13.49 8.39
CA LYS A 66 -8.97 -13.81 7.44
C LYS A 66 -9.53 -14.13 6.04
N LYS A 67 -10.66 -14.84 5.98
CA LYS A 67 -11.35 -15.20 4.74
C LYS A 67 -11.76 -13.96 3.94
N GLU A 68 -12.41 -12.99 4.59
CA GLU A 68 -12.78 -11.73 3.93
C GLU A 68 -11.56 -10.92 3.46
N LYS A 69 -10.46 -10.93 4.24
CA LYS A 69 -9.20 -10.30 3.83
C LYS A 69 -8.62 -10.97 2.59
N ASP A 70 -8.66 -12.30 2.53
CA ASP A 70 -8.19 -13.08 1.38
C ASP A 70 -9.04 -12.81 0.14
N GLU A 71 -10.36 -12.80 0.27
CA GLU A 71 -11.30 -12.47 -0.83
C GLU A 71 -11.06 -11.04 -1.36
N TYR A 72 -10.81 -10.08 -0.47
CA TYR A 72 -10.47 -8.72 -0.89
C TYR A 72 -9.14 -8.67 -1.66
N VAL A 73 -8.13 -9.44 -1.25
CA VAL A 73 -6.87 -9.56 -2.00
C VAL A 73 -7.11 -10.12 -3.41
N GLU A 74 -7.97 -11.12 -3.57
CA GLU A 74 -8.33 -11.62 -4.91
C GLU A 74 -8.95 -10.52 -5.78
N SER A 75 -9.86 -9.71 -5.22
CA SER A 75 -10.45 -8.59 -5.96
C SER A 75 -9.40 -7.55 -6.38
N ILE A 76 -8.37 -7.30 -5.57
CA ILE A 76 -7.28 -6.37 -5.92
C ILE A 76 -6.44 -6.94 -7.05
N ILE A 77 -6.17 -8.24 -7.02
CA ILE A 77 -5.42 -8.92 -8.09
C ILE A 77 -6.14 -8.76 -9.44
N ASP A 78 -7.48 -8.83 -9.42
CA ASP A 78 -8.30 -8.66 -10.61
C ASP A 78 -8.36 -7.19 -11.05
N ILE A 79 -8.58 -6.25 -10.12
CA ILE A 79 -8.64 -4.80 -10.41
C ILE A 79 -7.33 -4.26 -11.00
N LEU A 80 -6.19 -4.76 -10.51
CA LEU A 80 -4.87 -4.33 -10.99
C LEU A 80 -4.41 -5.12 -12.23
N GLU A 81 -5.22 -6.08 -12.69
CA GLU A 81 -4.93 -6.95 -13.84
C GLU A 81 -3.60 -7.70 -13.69
N ILE A 82 -3.29 -8.16 -12.47
CA ILE A 82 -1.99 -8.79 -12.15
C ILE A 82 -2.09 -10.31 -11.97
N ARG A 83 -3.24 -10.91 -12.29
CA ARG A 83 -3.50 -12.34 -12.06
C ARG A 83 -2.49 -13.27 -12.74
N SER A 84 -1.98 -12.91 -13.91
CA SER A 84 -1.01 -13.71 -14.66
C SER A 84 0.34 -13.90 -13.95
N TYR A 85 0.66 -13.06 -12.96
CA TYR A 85 1.90 -13.15 -12.18
C TYR A 85 1.66 -13.03 -10.66
N ALA A 86 0.42 -13.27 -10.21
CA ALA A 86 0.06 -13.18 -8.80
C ALA A 86 0.83 -14.18 -7.91
N ASP A 87 1.23 -15.32 -8.49
CA ASP A 87 1.97 -16.38 -7.79
C ASP A 87 3.48 -16.36 -8.14
N ALA A 88 3.94 -15.35 -8.89
CA ALA A 88 5.35 -15.14 -9.18
C ALA A 88 6.08 -14.54 -7.96
N VAL A 89 7.33 -14.95 -7.76
CA VAL A 89 8.23 -14.40 -6.73
C VAL A 89 8.63 -12.98 -7.12
N VAL A 90 8.65 -12.07 -6.14
CA VAL A 90 8.96 -10.66 -6.34
C VAL A 90 10.39 -10.45 -6.85
N GLY A 91 11.35 -11.13 -6.24
CA GLY A 91 12.76 -11.10 -6.62
C GLY A 91 13.42 -9.72 -6.50
N VAL A 92 14.60 -9.61 -7.08
CA VAL A 92 15.46 -8.41 -7.11
C VAL A 92 15.34 -7.67 -8.44
N ALA A 93 15.93 -6.48 -8.54
CA ALA A 93 16.05 -5.81 -9.83
C ALA A 93 16.86 -6.69 -10.80
N GLY A 94 16.27 -7.02 -11.96
CA GLY A 94 16.87 -7.90 -12.97
C GLY A 94 16.45 -9.38 -12.87
N GLU A 95 15.89 -9.82 -11.74
CA GLU A 95 15.42 -11.20 -11.54
C GLU A 95 14.09 -11.23 -10.78
N GLY A 96 13.02 -11.76 -11.40
CA GLY A 96 11.67 -11.74 -10.85
C GLY A 96 10.79 -10.72 -11.55
N LEU A 97 10.08 -9.88 -10.79
CA LEU A 97 9.17 -8.89 -11.37
C LEU A 97 9.93 -7.78 -12.10
N ASN A 98 9.44 -7.46 -13.30
CA ASN A 98 9.89 -6.28 -14.03
C ASN A 98 9.44 -4.98 -13.34
N VAL A 99 9.92 -3.83 -13.83
CA VAL A 99 9.67 -2.52 -13.22
C VAL A 99 8.18 -2.17 -13.15
N GLU A 100 7.41 -2.48 -14.19
CA GLU A 100 5.96 -2.18 -14.22
C GLU A 100 5.20 -3.06 -13.24
N GLN A 101 5.48 -4.37 -13.23
CA GLN A 101 4.86 -5.34 -12.33
C GLN A 101 5.15 -5.01 -10.87
N ARG A 102 6.39 -4.61 -10.56
CA ARG A 102 6.77 -4.18 -9.21
C ARG A 102 6.02 -2.93 -8.79
N LYS A 103 5.83 -1.97 -9.70
CA LYS A 103 5.05 -0.76 -9.42
C LYS A 103 3.57 -1.06 -9.16
N ARG A 104 2.97 -1.96 -9.95
CA ARG A 104 1.60 -2.45 -9.70
C ARG A 104 1.49 -3.16 -8.36
N LEU A 105 2.49 -3.96 -7.97
CA LEU A 105 2.55 -4.58 -6.64
C LEU A 105 2.60 -3.52 -5.52
N THR A 106 3.41 -2.47 -5.64
CA THR A 106 3.48 -1.40 -4.63
C THR A 106 2.12 -0.72 -4.45
N ILE A 107 1.42 -0.41 -5.54
CA ILE A 107 0.05 0.10 -5.49
C ILE A 107 -0.88 -0.90 -4.81
N GLY A 108 -0.81 -2.17 -5.20
CA GLY A 108 -1.65 -3.22 -4.62
C GLY A 108 -1.45 -3.41 -3.13
N VAL A 109 -0.22 -3.32 -2.64
CA VAL A 109 0.10 -3.42 -1.20
C VAL A 109 -0.59 -2.30 -0.41
N ASP A 110 -0.61 -1.07 -0.92
CA ASP A 110 -1.30 0.02 -0.24
C ASP A 110 -2.82 -0.06 -0.36
N VAL A 111 -3.36 -0.48 -1.51
CA VAL A 111 -4.81 -0.69 -1.67
C VAL A 111 -5.30 -1.84 -0.79
N ALA A 112 -4.50 -2.91 -0.63
CA ALA A 112 -4.82 -4.06 0.22
C ALA A 112 -4.97 -3.71 1.71
N ALA A 113 -4.40 -2.59 2.15
CA ALA A 113 -4.61 -2.05 3.49
C ALA A 113 -6.02 -1.48 3.70
N LYS A 114 -6.81 -1.32 2.62
CA LYS A 114 -8.13 -0.69 2.61
C LYS A 114 -8.14 0.70 3.27
N PRO A 115 -7.27 1.63 2.83
CA PRO A 115 -7.14 2.94 3.44
C PRO A 115 -8.42 3.77 3.19
N LYS A 116 -8.70 4.73 4.09
CA LYS A 116 -9.81 5.68 3.89
C LYS A 116 -9.48 6.77 2.87
N LEU A 117 -8.20 7.01 2.63
CA LEU A 117 -7.67 7.94 1.64
C LEU A 117 -6.37 7.36 1.06
N LEU A 118 -6.20 7.42 -0.27
CA LEU A 118 -4.96 7.02 -0.94
C LEU A 118 -4.31 8.28 -1.52
N LEU A 119 -3.02 8.48 -1.24
CA LEU A 119 -2.22 9.63 -1.66
C LEU A 119 -1.03 9.19 -2.52
#